data_AF-C2KY93-F1
#
_entry.id   AF-C2KY93-F1
#
_cell.length_a   1.000
_cell.length_b   1.000
_cell.length_c   1.000
_cell.angle_alpha   90.00
_cell.angle_beta   90.00
_cell.angle_gamma   90.00
#
_symmetry.space_group_name_H-M   'P 1'
#
loop_
_entity.id
_entity.type
_entity.pdbx_description
1 polymer ?
#
loop_
_entity_poly.entity_id
_entity_poly.type
_entity_poly.pdbx_seq_one_letter_code
_entity_poly.pdbx_strand_id
1 'polypeptide(L)'
;MSVGSIIAAGIKKAGEAGVELINKGVEAANMGIKELVNKEIEEVKHAGDAVKAKLDEIQNMTPDQLREMAEENIKKIEELLEPTSDAEEKSKAKEGLTNEEKQRIKEETGWSDEIVDAIGSMEEYEIYKKAGLVEAEIGGKKCLIRTDIDWDQVDEKGRTNTQRVERGLAPLDKNGKAIQLHHIGQHKDSPLAELTFEEHRCGGNDTILHDKSIESEAHGEGNNWDNERQNYWQNRADYNNNGGQET
;
A
#
# COMPACT_ATOMS: atom_id res chain seq x y z
N MET A 1 -51.57 57.11 -15.59
CA MET A 1 -52.39 56.86 -14.37
C MET A 1 -52.74 55.38 -14.38
N SER A 2 -51.93 54.57 -13.68
CA SER A 2 -52.16 54.03 -12.32
C SER A 2 -53.00 52.75 -12.34
N VAL A 3 -52.30 51.61 -12.35
CA VAL A 3 -52.87 50.27 -12.13
C VAL A 3 -52.61 49.95 -10.66
N GLY A 4 -53.60 50.20 -9.82
CA GLY A 4 -53.57 49.91 -8.40
C GLY A 4 -54.72 48.99 -8.03
N SER A 5 -54.38 47.74 -7.71
CA SER A 5 -55.06 46.80 -6.80
C SER A 5 -55.04 45.40 -7.37
N ILE A 6 -54.09 44.58 -6.91
CA ILE A 6 -54.30 43.26 -6.31
C ILE A 6 -53.00 42.99 -5.51
N ILE A 7 -52.93 43.52 -4.30
CA ILE A 7 -52.00 43.05 -3.26
C ILE A 7 -52.91 42.63 -2.10
N ALA A 8 -53.21 41.34 -2.01
CA ALA A 8 -53.62 40.63 -0.78
C ALA A 8 -54.17 39.23 -1.11
N ALA A 9 -53.35 38.31 -1.62
CA ALA A 9 -53.68 36.87 -1.59
C ALA A 9 -52.48 35.93 -1.81
N GLY A 10 -51.25 36.42 -1.95
CA GLY A 10 -50.13 35.61 -2.45
C GLY A 10 -49.08 35.13 -1.43
N ILE A 11 -49.04 35.67 -0.21
CA ILE A 11 -47.87 35.48 0.68
C ILE A 11 -48.12 34.52 1.86
N LYS A 12 -49.36 34.16 2.20
CA LYS A 12 -49.61 33.24 3.32
C LYS A 12 -49.55 31.74 2.95
N LYS A 13 -49.44 31.37 1.68
CA LYS A 13 -49.52 29.95 1.24
C LYS A 13 -48.19 29.26 0.93
N ALA A 14 -47.06 29.96 1.08
CA ALA A 14 -45.72 29.38 0.88
C ALA A 14 -45.00 29.01 2.20
N GLY A 15 -45.38 29.61 3.33
CA GLY A 15 -44.74 29.36 4.63
C GLY A 15 -45.21 28.08 5.32
N GLU A 16 -46.50 27.72 5.21
CA GLU A 16 -47.07 26.57 5.92
C GLU A 16 -46.74 25.23 5.24
N ALA A 17 -46.63 25.19 3.91
CA ALA A 17 -46.25 23.97 3.17
C ALA A 17 -44.77 23.60 3.33
N GLY A 18 -43.88 24.58 3.51
CA GLY A 18 -42.44 24.34 3.73
C GLY A 18 -42.13 23.74 5.11
N VAL A 19 -42.85 24.17 6.15
CA VAL A 19 -42.66 23.65 7.51
C VAL A 19 -43.20 22.23 7.67
N GLU A 20 -44.30 21.87 6.98
CA GLU A 20 -44.84 20.50 7.01
C GLU A 20 -43.94 19.49 6.28
N LEU A 21 -43.33 19.88 5.16
CA LEU A 21 -42.35 19.04 4.44
C LEU A 21 -41.07 18.81 5.24
N ILE A 22 -40.56 19.83 5.94
CA ILE A 22 -39.38 19.71 6.79
C ILE A 22 -39.67 18.82 8.01
N ASN A 23 -40.82 19.01 8.67
CA ASN A 23 -41.20 18.18 9.81
C ASN A 23 -41.43 16.70 9.42
N LYS A 24 -42.08 16.43 8.27
CA LYS A 24 -42.22 15.06 7.75
C LYS A 24 -40.87 14.43 7.39
N GLY A 25 -39.93 15.21 6.86
CA GLY A 25 -38.56 14.75 6.58
C GLY A 25 -37.79 14.40 7.86
N VAL A 26 -37.93 15.20 8.92
CA VAL A 26 -37.29 14.98 10.23
C VAL A 26 -37.91 13.78 10.96
N GLU A 27 -39.23 13.60 10.90
CA GLU A 27 -39.91 12.43 11.49
C GLU A 27 -39.55 11.14 10.74
N ALA A 28 -39.51 11.15 9.41
CA ALA A 28 -39.09 10.00 8.60
C ALA A 28 -37.61 9.62 8.87
N ALA A 29 -36.73 10.61 9.01
CA ALA A 29 -35.33 10.36 9.37
C ALA A 29 -35.19 9.80 10.79
N ASN A 30 -35.95 10.31 11.77
CA ASN A 30 -35.95 9.80 13.14
C ASN A 30 -36.54 8.39 13.25
N MET A 31 -37.54 8.05 12.43
CA MET A 31 -38.06 6.68 12.35
C MET A 31 -37.02 5.72 11.75
N GLY A 32 -36.37 6.10 10.65
CA GLY A 32 -35.33 5.28 10.02
C GLY A 32 -34.13 5.03 10.94
N ILE A 33 -33.70 6.04 11.70
CA ILE A 33 -32.62 5.88 12.69
C ILE A 33 -33.05 4.96 13.84
N LYS A 34 -34.28 5.08 14.36
CA LYS A 34 -34.78 4.19 15.41
C LYS A 34 -34.91 2.74 14.94
N GLU A 35 -35.31 2.53 13.69
CA GLU A 35 -35.47 1.19 13.11
C GLU A 35 -34.11 0.54 12.84
N LEU A 36 -33.11 1.29 12.36
CA LEU A 36 -31.73 0.81 12.21
C LEU A 36 -31.07 0.48 13.55
N VAL A 37 -31.22 1.37 14.55
CA VAL A 37 -30.69 1.14 15.91
C VAL A 37 -31.39 -0.04 16.58
N ASN A 38 -32.71 -0.21 16.43
CA ASN A 38 -33.40 -1.39 16.95
C ASN A 38 -32.95 -2.67 16.24
N LYS A 39 -32.69 -2.64 14.93
CA LYS A 39 -32.23 -3.81 14.18
C LYS A 39 -30.83 -4.24 14.62
N GLU A 40 -29.89 -3.31 14.76
CA GLU A 40 -28.55 -3.60 15.29
C GLU A 40 -28.61 -4.08 16.75
N ILE A 41 -29.49 -3.51 17.58
CA ILE A 41 -29.68 -3.95 18.97
C ILE A 41 -30.26 -5.37 19.05
N GLU A 42 -31.22 -5.73 18.19
CA GLU A 42 -31.77 -7.10 18.15
C GLU A 42 -30.76 -8.12 17.59
N GLU A 43 -29.94 -7.75 16.61
CA GLU A 43 -28.84 -8.60 16.12
C GLU A 43 -27.76 -8.82 17.22
N VAL A 44 -27.41 -7.78 17.98
CA VAL A 44 -26.48 -7.89 19.12
C VAL A 44 -27.09 -8.66 20.29
N LYS A 45 -28.40 -8.51 20.56
CA LYS A 45 -29.11 -9.34 21.56
C LYS A 45 -29.14 -10.80 21.14
N HIS A 46 -29.47 -11.11 19.88
CA HIS A 46 -29.47 -12.49 19.38
C HIS A 46 -28.08 -13.12 19.42
N ALA A 47 -27.03 -12.36 19.11
CA ALA A 47 -25.66 -12.81 19.28
C ALA A 47 -25.31 -13.04 20.77
N GLY A 48 -25.73 -12.13 21.67
CA GLY A 48 -25.56 -12.25 23.11
C GLY A 48 -26.29 -13.46 23.71
N ASP A 49 -27.51 -13.73 23.26
CA ASP A 49 -28.32 -14.87 23.68
C ASP A 49 -27.74 -16.20 23.16
N ALA A 50 -27.22 -16.21 21.93
CA ALA A 50 -26.53 -17.38 21.38
C ALA A 50 -25.23 -17.68 22.12
N VAL A 51 -24.44 -16.65 22.45
CA VAL A 51 -23.20 -16.80 23.26
C VAL A 51 -23.54 -17.26 24.67
N LYS A 52 -24.60 -16.71 25.28
CA LYS A 52 -25.05 -17.11 26.61
C LYS A 52 -25.56 -18.55 26.65
N ALA A 53 -26.33 -18.96 25.64
CA ALA A 53 -26.77 -20.35 25.51
C ALA A 53 -25.59 -21.31 25.35
N LYS A 54 -24.58 -20.94 24.55
CA LYS A 54 -23.34 -21.73 24.40
C LYS A 54 -22.50 -21.75 25.69
N LEU A 55 -22.48 -20.67 26.45
CA LEU A 55 -21.79 -20.60 27.74
C LEU A 55 -22.49 -21.46 28.81
N ASP A 56 -23.82 -21.43 28.85
CA ASP A 56 -24.63 -22.25 29.76
C ASP A 56 -24.54 -23.75 29.39
N GLU A 57 -24.42 -24.08 28.09
CA GLU A 57 -24.10 -25.44 27.64
C GLU A 57 -22.73 -25.90 28.16
N ILE A 58 -21.69 -25.08 28.00
CA ILE A 58 -20.32 -25.40 28.44
C ILE A 58 -20.23 -25.55 29.97
N GLN A 59 -20.94 -24.71 30.74
CA GLN A 59 -20.94 -24.76 32.20
C GLN A 59 -21.62 -26.01 32.78
N ASN A 60 -22.51 -26.65 32.02
CA ASN A 60 -23.23 -27.86 32.43
C ASN A 60 -22.60 -29.15 31.87
N MET A 61 -21.52 -29.06 31.11
CA MET A 61 -20.79 -30.22 30.61
C MET A 61 -19.85 -30.79 31.66
N THR A 62 -19.77 -32.11 31.70
CA THR A 62 -18.76 -32.79 32.52
C THR A 62 -17.36 -32.61 31.93
N PRO A 63 -16.28 -32.75 32.73
CA PRO A 63 -14.91 -32.65 32.22
C PRO A 63 -14.62 -33.57 31.03
N ASP A 64 -15.22 -34.76 30.99
CA ASP A 64 -15.06 -35.70 29.89
C ASP A 64 -15.76 -35.24 28.60
N GLN A 65 -16.95 -34.66 28.72
CA GLN A 65 -17.66 -34.08 27.56
C GLN A 65 -16.98 -32.82 27.03
N LEU A 66 -16.38 -32.01 27.90
CA LEU A 66 -15.56 -30.86 27.49
C LEU A 66 -14.32 -31.32 26.72
N ARG A 67 -13.71 -32.44 27.14
CA ARG A 67 -12.57 -33.02 26.45
C ARG A 67 -12.96 -33.55 25.07
N GLU A 68 -14.09 -34.26 24.97
CA GLU A 68 -14.62 -34.77 23.70
C GLU A 68 -14.95 -33.64 22.72
N MET A 69 -15.59 -32.56 23.19
CA MET A 69 -15.86 -31.37 22.38
C MET A 69 -14.56 -30.68 21.93
N ALA A 70 -13.54 -30.62 22.79
CA ALA A 70 -12.23 -30.08 22.42
C ALA A 70 -11.53 -30.96 21.36
N GLU A 71 -11.58 -32.28 21.52
CA GLU A 71 -11.02 -33.25 20.56
C GLU A 71 -11.72 -33.15 19.19
N GLU A 72 -13.05 -33.02 19.15
CA GLU A 72 -13.79 -32.82 17.89
C GLU A 72 -13.46 -31.49 17.21
N ASN A 73 -13.30 -30.41 18.00
CA ASN A 73 -12.93 -29.11 17.45
C ASN A 73 -11.49 -29.09 16.94
N ILE A 74 -10.57 -29.76 17.65
CA ILE A 74 -9.19 -29.96 17.18
C ILE A 74 -9.19 -30.75 15.88
N LYS A 75 -9.96 -31.83 15.79
CA LYS A 75 -10.04 -32.66 14.58
C LYS A 75 -10.60 -31.89 13.38
N LYS A 76 -11.61 -31.04 13.58
CA LYS A 76 -12.11 -30.14 12.52
C LYS A 76 -11.08 -29.10 12.08
N ILE A 77 -10.27 -28.60 13.01
CA ILE A 77 -9.15 -27.71 12.71
C ILE A 77 -8.06 -28.46 11.94
N GLU A 78 -7.75 -29.71 12.31
CA GLU A 78 -6.82 -30.58 11.60
C GLU A 78 -7.30 -30.91 10.18
N GLU A 79 -8.60 -31.15 9.98
CA GLU A 79 -9.21 -31.39 8.66
C GLU A 79 -9.20 -30.12 7.78
N LEU A 80 -9.31 -28.92 8.38
CA LEU A 80 -9.08 -27.62 7.72
C LEU A 80 -7.60 -27.32 7.44
N LEU A 81 -6.69 -28.01 8.13
CA LEU A 81 -5.24 -27.94 7.98
C LEU A 81 -4.69 -29.08 7.11
N GLU A 82 -5.53 -29.97 6.57
CA GLU A 82 -5.12 -30.94 5.57
C GLU A 82 -4.58 -30.19 4.34
N PRO A 83 -3.36 -30.50 3.88
CA PRO A 83 -2.74 -29.76 2.80
C PRO A 83 -3.49 -30.05 1.50
N THR A 84 -4.33 -29.10 1.08
CA THR A 84 -4.51 -28.89 -0.36
C THR A 84 -3.12 -28.61 -0.94
N SER A 85 -2.82 -29.18 -2.10
CA SER A 85 -1.51 -29.16 -2.78
C SER A 85 -0.91 -27.77 -3.06
N ASP A 86 -1.58 -26.71 -2.61
CA ASP A 86 -1.15 -25.32 -2.70
C ASP A 86 -0.51 -24.81 -1.39
N ALA A 87 -0.52 -25.60 -0.31
CA ALA A 87 -0.01 -25.23 1.01
C ALA A 87 1.42 -25.73 1.33
N GLU A 88 2.08 -26.44 0.42
CA GLU A 88 3.52 -26.79 0.55
C GLU A 88 4.45 -25.57 0.33
N GLU A 89 3.91 -24.42 -0.08
CA GLU A 89 4.71 -23.22 -0.33
C GLU A 89 5.04 -22.41 0.94
N LYS A 90 4.42 -22.74 2.09
CA LYS A 90 4.58 -21.97 3.35
C LYS A 90 5.55 -22.60 4.37
N SER A 91 6.50 -23.41 3.90
CA SER A 91 7.71 -23.74 4.66
C SER A 91 8.97 -23.59 3.81
N LYS A 92 9.09 -22.50 3.04
CA LYS A 92 10.40 -22.11 2.52
C LYS A 92 11.13 -21.31 3.59
N ALA A 93 12.22 -21.87 4.12
CA ALA A 93 13.39 -21.04 4.38
C ALA A 93 13.57 -20.13 3.15
N LYS A 94 13.84 -18.82 3.34
CA LYS A 94 13.97 -17.82 2.27
C LYS A 94 15.03 -18.21 1.23
N GLU A 95 14.71 -19.16 0.37
CA GLU A 95 15.35 -19.38 -0.91
C GLU A 95 14.72 -18.32 -1.81
N GLY A 96 15.55 -17.45 -2.38
CA GLY A 96 15.10 -16.39 -3.28
C GLY A 96 14.32 -16.93 -4.49
N LEU A 97 14.13 -16.08 -5.49
CA LEU A 97 13.33 -16.44 -6.66
C LEU A 97 13.78 -17.75 -7.32
N THR A 98 12.80 -18.59 -7.67
CA THR A 98 13.01 -19.79 -8.48
C THR A 98 13.45 -19.43 -9.90
N ASN A 99 14.03 -20.37 -10.64
CA ASN A 99 14.45 -20.12 -12.02
C ASN A 99 13.25 -19.76 -12.93
N GLU A 100 12.10 -20.38 -12.69
CA GLU A 100 10.86 -20.12 -13.39
C GLU A 100 10.35 -18.68 -13.13
N GLU A 101 10.40 -18.23 -11.87
CA GLU A 101 10.04 -16.85 -11.52
C GLU A 101 11.02 -15.84 -12.13
N LYS A 102 12.33 -16.11 -12.07
CA LYS A 102 13.35 -15.26 -12.70
C LYS A 102 13.13 -15.16 -14.20
N GLN A 103 12.84 -16.27 -14.88
CA GLN A 103 12.55 -16.26 -16.31
C GLN A 103 11.29 -15.43 -16.62
N ARG A 104 10.21 -15.58 -15.83
CA ARG A 104 9.00 -14.78 -15.97
C ARG A 104 9.28 -13.28 -15.85
N ILE A 105 10.06 -12.87 -14.85
CA ILE A 105 10.43 -11.46 -14.66
C ILE A 105 11.16 -10.93 -15.90
N LYS A 106 12.18 -11.66 -16.38
CA LYS A 106 12.95 -11.26 -17.57
C LYS A 106 12.07 -11.11 -18.80
N GLU A 107 11.14 -12.04 -19.02
CA GLU A 107 10.21 -11.99 -20.15
C GLU A 107 9.22 -10.81 -20.05
N GLU A 108 8.79 -10.45 -18.83
CA GLU A 108 7.83 -9.36 -18.60
C GLU A 108 8.46 -7.96 -18.64
N THR A 109 9.69 -7.81 -18.13
CA THR A 109 10.33 -6.50 -17.94
C THR A 109 11.51 -6.23 -18.86
N GLY A 110 12.13 -7.28 -19.41
CA GLY A 110 13.40 -7.19 -20.12
C GLY A 110 14.60 -6.89 -19.22
N TRP A 111 14.45 -6.98 -17.89
CA TRP A 111 15.56 -6.75 -16.96
C TRP A 111 16.62 -7.84 -17.08
N SER A 112 17.87 -7.44 -16.89
CA SER A 112 19.06 -8.28 -16.96
C SER A 112 19.13 -9.26 -15.80
N ASP A 113 19.94 -10.30 -15.98
CA ASP A 113 20.24 -11.30 -14.96
C ASP A 113 20.73 -10.65 -13.67
N GLU A 114 21.53 -9.59 -13.74
CA GLU A 114 22.06 -8.87 -12.57
C GLU A 114 20.95 -8.25 -11.71
N ILE A 115 19.94 -7.64 -12.33
CA ILE A 115 18.77 -7.12 -11.60
C ILE A 115 17.95 -8.27 -11.03
N VAL A 116 17.61 -9.25 -11.87
CA VAL A 116 16.68 -10.32 -11.51
C VAL A 116 17.24 -11.26 -10.45
N ASP A 117 18.56 -11.50 -10.48
CA ASP A 117 19.24 -12.29 -9.46
C ASP A 117 19.37 -11.57 -8.11
N ALA A 118 19.30 -10.23 -8.11
CA ALA A 118 19.32 -9.44 -6.88
C ALA A 118 17.95 -9.36 -6.19
N ILE A 119 16.85 -9.62 -6.89
CA ILE A 119 15.50 -9.56 -6.29
C ILE A 119 15.32 -10.70 -5.28
N GLY A 120 14.94 -10.35 -4.05
CA GLY A 120 14.78 -11.28 -2.94
C GLY A 120 13.43 -12.00 -2.92
N SER A 121 12.36 -11.42 -3.47
CA SER A 121 11.05 -12.06 -3.53
C SER A 121 10.15 -11.57 -4.67
N MET A 122 9.08 -12.32 -4.94
CA MET A 122 8.10 -11.96 -5.96
C MET A 122 7.32 -10.69 -5.59
N GLU A 123 7.10 -10.45 -4.29
CA GLU A 123 6.49 -9.22 -3.78
C GLU A 123 7.40 -7.99 -3.98
N GLU A 124 8.71 -8.15 -3.79
CA GLU A 124 9.69 -7.09 -4.07
C GLU A 124 9.65 -6.71 -5.55
N TYR A 125 9.68 -7.71 -6.45
CA TYR A 125 9.49 -7.50 -7.88
C TYR A 125 8.21 -6.72 -8.21
N GLU A 126 7.08 -7.12 -7.63
CA GLU A 126 5.78 -6.51 -7.92
C GLU A 126 5.75 -5.02 -7.52
N ILE A 127 6.52 -4.62 -6.51
CA ILE A 127 6.66 -3.19 -6.15
C ILE A 127 7.38 -2.44 -7.29
N TYR A 128 8.51 -2.94 -7.77
CA TYR A 128 9.28 -2.32 -8.85
C TYR A 128 8.48 -2.27 -10.16
N LYS A 129 7.77 -3.36 -10.49
CA LYS A 129 6.90 -3.44 -11.66
C LYS A 129 5.78 -2.40 -11.61
N LYS A 130 5.09 -2.29 -10.46
CA LYS A 130 4.00 -1.31 -10.27
C LYS A 130 4.50 0.13 -10.31
N ALA A 131 5.72 0.37 -9.86
CA ALA A 131 6.38 1.67 -9.95
C ALA A 131 6.79 2.04 -11.39
N GLY A 132 6.72 1.09 -12.34
CA GLY A 132 7.04 1.32 -13.76
C GLY A 132 8.53 1.54 -14.02
N LEU A 133 9.40 0.91 -13.22
CA LEU A 133 10.83 1.12 -13.32
C LEU A 133 11.42 0.43 -14.56
N VAL A 134 12.41 1.08 -15.16
CA VAL A 134 13.16 0.55 -16.30
C VAL A 134 14.62 0.37 -15.93
N GLU A 135 15.28 -0.61 -16.52
CA GLU A 135 16.70 -0.81 -16.29
C GLU A 135 17.54 0.24 -17.04
N ALA A 136 18.50 0.83 -16.35
CA ALA A 136 19.53 1.69 -16.91
C ALA A 136 20.86 1.46 -16.20
N GLU A 137 21.93 1.99 -16.79
CA GLU A 137 23.27 1.97 -16.20
C GLU A 137 23.67 3.37 -15.76
N ILE A 138 23.75 3.58 -14.45
CA ILE A 138 24.04 4.88 -13.85
C ILE A 138 25.42 4.82 -13.20
N GLY A 139 26.39 5.52 -13.79
CA GLY A 139 27.78 5.53 -13.29
C GLY A 139 28.46 4.16 -13.29
N GLY A 140 28.10 3.29 -14.25
CA GLY A 140 28.65 1.93 -14.36
C GLY A 140 27.98 0.88 -13.46
N LYS A 141 26.88 1.23 -12.78
CA LYS A 141 26.08 0.31 -11.96
C LYS A 141 24.69 0.11 -12.59
N LYS A 142 24.21 -1.13 -12.66
CA LYS A 142 22.83 -1.42 -13.10
C LYS A 142 21.83 -0.91 -12.07
N CYS A 143 20.78 -0.24 -12.52
CA CYS A 143 19.80 0.41 -11.68
C CYS A 143 18.41 0.35 -12.33
N LEU A 144 17.37 0.32 -11.50
CA LEU A 144 15.98 0.48 -11.88
C LEU A 144 15.56 1.94 -11.68
N ILE A 145 15.40 2.67 -12.78
CA ILE A 145 15.17 4.12 -12.79
C ILE A 145 13.71 4.45 -13.11
N ARG A 146 13.27 5.63 -12.67
CA ARG A 146 11.98 6.20 -13.06
C ARG A 146 12.09 6.96 -14.38
N THR A 147 11.02 6.88 -15.17
CA THR A 147 10.84 7.59 -16.44
C THR A 147 9.82 8.73 -16.34
N ASP A 148 9.10 8.84 -15.23
CA ASP A 148 8.01 9.80 -15.00
C ASP A 148 8.44 11.03 -14.17
N ILE A 149 9.74 11.28 -14.03
CA ILE A 149 10.29 12.45 -13.34
C ILE A 149 10.10 13.69 -14.22
N ASP A 150 9.39 14.69 -13.71
CA ASP A 150 9.37 16.03 -14.31
C ASP A 150 10.69 16.74 -13.98
N TRP A 151 11.59 16.81 -14.95
CA TRP A 151 12.93 17.41 -14.78
C TRP A 151 12.89 18.93 -14.60
N ASP A 152 11.81 19.59 -15.03
CA ASP A 152 11.63 21.04 -14.90
C ASP A 152 10.90 21.44 -13.61
N GLN A 153 10.38 20.48 -12.85
CA GLN A 153 9.72 20.72 -11.56
C GLN A 153 10.64 21.50 -10.61
N VAL A 154 10.13 22.62 -10.09
CA VAL A 154 10.88 23.54 -9.24
C VAL A 154 10.60 23.30 -7.76
N ASP A 155 11.65 23.24 -6.95
CA ASP A 155 11.54 23.14 -5.49
C ASP A 155 11.32 24.50 -4.80
N GLU A 156 11.07 24.48 -3.49
CA GLU A 156 10.84 25.69 -2.68
C GLU A 156 12.01 26.69 -2.70
N LYS A 157 13.21 26.27 -3.12
CA LYS A 157 14.40 27.11 -3.23
C LYS A 157 14.65 27.58 -4.67
N GLY A 158 13.71 27.35 -5.58
CA GLY A 158 13.80 27.78 -6.97
C GLY A 158 14.71 26.91 -7.84
N ARG A 159 14.95 25.64 -7.47
CA ARG A 159 15.80 24.72 -8.24
C ARG A 159 14.95 23.69 -8.99
N THR A 160 15.24 23.47 -10.27
CA THR A 160 14.59 22.38 -11.02
C THR A 160 15.11 21.01 -10.57
N ASN A 161 14.39 19.93 -10.89
CA ASN A 161 14.87 18.57 -10.65
C ASN A 161 16.21 18.30 -11.34
N THR A 162 16.44 18.82 -12.55
CA THR A 162 17.76 18.79 -13.21
C THR A 162 18.85 19.41 -12.33
N GLN A 163 18.62 20.63 -11.83
CA GLN A 163 19.59 21.33 -10.98
C GLN A 163 19.79 20.66 -9.61
N ARG A 164 18.81 19.88 -9.15
CA ARG A 164 18.92 19.09 -7.92
C ARG A 164 19.88 17.92 -8.15
N VAL A 165 19.68 17.12 -9.20
CA VAL A 165 20.52 15.94 -9.46
C VAL A 165 21.97 16.31 -9.80
N GLU A 166 22.20 17.41 -10.52
CA GLU A 166 23.55 17.96 -10.76
C GLU A 166 24.31 18.27 -9.45
N ARG A 167 23.58 18.57 -8.37
CA ARG A 167 24.13 18.85 -7.03
C ARG A 167 24.14 17.62 -6.11
N GLY A 168 23.87 16.43 -6.65
CA GLY A 168 23.75 15.20 -5.87
C GLY A 168 22.49 15.13 -5.00
N LEU A 169 21.49 15.98 -5.27
CA LEU A 169 20.23 15.99 -4.53
C LEU A 169 19.20 15.17 -5.28
N ALA A 170 18.43 14.36 -4.55
CA ALA A 170 17.33 13.60 -5.12
C ALA A 170 16.31 14.53 -5.82
N PRO A 171 15.83 14.14 -7.01
CA PRO A 171 14.71 14.82 -7.65
C PRO A 171 13.43 14.63 -6.81
N LEU A 172 12.46 15.50 -7.03
CA LEU A 172 11.14 15.45 -6.42
C LEU A 172 10.19 14.65 -7.32
N ASP A 173 9.27 13.92 -6.69
CA ASP A 173 8.12 13.33 -7.34
C ASP A 173 7.03 14.38 -7.62
N LYS A 174 5.96 13.96 -8.31
CA LYS A 174 4.78 14.79 -8.62
C LYS A 174 4.12 15.44 -7.39
N ASN A 175 4.35 14.89 -6.19
CA ASN A 175 3.81 15.41 -4.93
C ASN A 175 4.80 16.33 -4.20
N GLY A 176 5.98 16.59 -4.78
CA GLY A 176 7.03 17.40 -4.19
C GLY A 176 7.87 16.67 -3.13
N LYS A 177 7.75 15.34 -3.03
CA LYS A 177 8.57 14.52 -2.10
C LYS A 177 9.83 14.04 -2.80
N ALA A 178 10.96 13.99 -2.10
CA ALA A 178 12.20 13.50 -2.68
C ALA A 178 12.10 12.00 -3.00
N ILE A 179 12.51 11.63 -4.22
CA ILE A 179 12.66 10.24 -4.64
C ILE A 179 13.76 9.58 -3.79
N GLN A 180 13.52 8.34 -3.40
CA GLN A 180 14.39 7.55 -2.54
C GLN A 180 15.13 6.49 -3.37
N LEU A 181 16.35 6.19 -2.93
CA LEU A 181 17.11 5.06 -3.46
C LEU A 181 16.98 3.88 -2.51
N HIS A 182 16.91 2.70 -3.10
CA HIS A 182 16.80 1.42 -2.40
C HIS A 182 17.79 0.41 -3.02
N HIS A 183 18.50 -0.35 -2.18
CA HIS A 183 19.34 -1.47 -2.64
C HIS A 183 18.47 -2.70 -2.87
N ILE A 184 18.40 -3.18 -4.11
CA ILE A 184 17.63 -4.38 -4.47
C ILE A 184 18.20 -5.58 -3.72
N GLY A 185 17.38 -6.35 -3.01
CA GLY A 185 17.84 -7.49 -2.20
C GLY A 185 18.72 -7.12 -0.99
N GLN A 186 18.77 -5.84 -0.59
CA GLN A 186 19.43 -5.36 0.64
C GLN A 186 20.94 -5.63 0.79
N HIS A 187 21.66 -5.87 -0.31
CA HIS A 187 23.13 -5.95 -0.30
C HIS A 187 23.77 -4.62 -0.69
N LYS A 188 24.93 -4.28 -0.11
CA LYS A 188 25.60 -2.99 -0.36
C LYS A 188 26.00 -2.80 -1.82
N ASP A 189 26.46 -3.87 -2.46
CA ASP A 189 26.93 -3.83 -3.85
C ASP A 189 25.81 -4.13 -4.86
N SER A 190 24.57 -4.34 -4.42
CA SER A 190 23.47 -4.67 -5.32
C SER A 190 22.98 -3.45 -6.11
N PRO A 191 22.32 -3.69 -7.26
CA PRO A 191 21.63 -2.66 -8.03
C PRO A 191 20.72 -1.75 -7.18
N LEU A 192 20.52 -0.53 -7.66
CA LEU A 192 19.67 0.46 -6.98
C LEU A 192 18.32 0.62 -7.68
N ALA A 193 17.27 0.89 -6.92
CA ALA A 193 15.93 1.24 -7.42
C ALA A 193 15.51 2.65 -6.97
N GLU A 194 14.95 3.44 -7.90
CA GLU A 194 14.36 4.74 -7.65
C GLU A 194 12.87 4.59 -7.26
N LEU A 195 12.53 4.87 -6.01
CA LEU A 195 11.16 4.73 -5.48
C LEU A 195 10.65 6.04 -4.88
N THR A 196 9.36 6.31 -5.00
CA THR A 196 8.71 7.35 -4.19
C THR A 196 8.68 6.92 -2.72
N PHE A 197 8.47 7.87 -1.81
CA PHE A 197 8.30 7.56 -0.40
C PHE A 197 7.18 6.55 -0.15
N GLU A 198 6.08 6.67 -0.89
CA GLU A 198 4.91 5.80 -0.73
C GLU A 198 5.20 4.38 -1.20
N GLU A 199 5.86 4.21 -2.35
CA GLU A 199 6.26 2.89 -2.85
C GLU A 199 7.34 2.24 -1.97
N HIS A 200 8.23 3.03 -1.35
CA HIS A 200 9.32 2.49 -0.54
C HIS A 200 8.89 2.14 0.90
N ARG A 201 7.97 2.91 1.50
CA ARG A 201 7.72 2.86 2.96
C ARG A 201 6.26 2.63 3.35
N CYS A 202 5.29 2.86 2.47
CA CYS A 202 3.87 2.77 2.80
C CYS A 202 3.25 1.45 2.34
N GLY A 203 2.02 1.17 2.75
CA GLY A 203 1.24 0.02 2.24
C GLY A 203 1.78 -1.37 2.60
N GLY A 204 2.71 -1.47 3.56
CA GLY A 204 3.41 -2.73 3.88
C GLY A 204 4.70 -2.94 3.07
N ASN A 205 5.04 -2.04 2.15
CA ASN A 205 6.25 -2.16 1.35
C ASN A 205 7.53 -2.02 2.18
N ASP A 206 7.52 -1.26 3.29
CA ASP A 206 8.68 -1.16 4.20
C ASP A 206 9.12 -2.55 4.69
N THR A 207 8.17 -3.43 5.03
CA THR A 207 8.48 -4.77 5.54
C THR A 207 8.87 -5.77 4.46
N ILE A 208 8.49 -5.49 3.21
CA ILE A 208 8.85 -6.33 2.06
C ILE A 208 10.26 -5.96 1.58
N LEU A 209 10.53 -4.66 1.42
CA LEU A 209 11.80 -4.13 0.93
C LEU A 209 12.88 -4.10 2.01
N HIS A 210 12.50 -3.95 3.29
CA HIS A 210 13.45 -3.97 4.41
C HIS A 210 13.21 -5.16 5.32
N ASP A 211 13.93 -6.26 5.09
CA ASP A 211 14.13 -7.27 6.12
C ASP A 211 15.03 -6.70 7.23
N LYS A 212 14.46 -6.54 8.41
CA LYS A 212 15.15 -6.02 9.61
C LYS A 212 15.94 -7.10 10.36
N SER A 213 15.80 -8.36 9.95
CA SER A 213 16.56 -9.49 10.51
C SER A 213 17.91 -9.68 9.79
N ILE A 214 18.05 -9.11 8.60
CA ILE A 214 19.32 -9.03 7.87
C ILE A 214 19.98 -7.72 8.27
N GLU A 215 21.21 -7.77 8.76
CA GLU A 215 21.99 -6.54 8.94
C GLU A 215 22.17 -5.89 7.57
N SER A 216 21.44 -4.79 7.33
CA SER A 216 21.73 -3.94 6.19
C SER A 216 23.13 -3.36 6.39
N GLU A 217 24.11 -3.82 5.61
CA GLU A 217 25.48 -3.27 5.65
C GLU A 217 25.52 -1.77 5.29
N ALA A 218 24.41 -1.23 4.75
CA ALA A 218 24.20 0.18 4.45
C ALA A 218 24.02 1.07 5.70
N HIS A 219 23.78 0.52 6.90
CA HIS A 219 23.52 1.29 8.14
C HIS A 219 24.53 1.05 9.28
N GLY A 220 25.63 0.34 9.03
CA GLY A 220 26.72 0.15 10.01
C GLY A 220 27.59 1.40 10.24
N GLU A 221 28.39 1.41 11.31
CA GLU A 221 29.42 2.44 11.53
C GLU A 221 30.39 2.51 10.32
N GLY A 222 30.57 3.72 9.77
CA GLY A 222 31.36 3.93 8.55
C GLY A 222 30.59 3.78 7.24
N ASN A 223 29.25 3.78 7.28
CA ASN A 223 28.43 3.71 6.07
C ASN A 223 28.72 4.89 5.11
N ASN A 224 28.80 4.56 3.82
CA ASN A 224 29.07 5.52 2.75
C ASN A 224 27.80 5.90 1.99
N TRP A 225 26.62 5.57 2.53
CA TRP A 225 25.35 5.65 1.81
C TRP A 225 25.03 7.07 1.36
N ASP A 226 25.28 8.07 2.20
CA ASP A 226 25.04 9.47 1.83
C ASP A 226 25.89 9.91 0.63
N ASN A 227 27.14 9.45 0.55
CA ASN A 227 28.00 9.72 -0.59
C ASN A 227 27.60 8.88 -1.81
N GLU A 228 27.22 7.62 -1.63
CA GLU A 228 26.71 6.77 -2.73
C GLU A 228 25.47 7.40 -3.36
N ARG A 229 24.51 7.87 -2.55
CA ARG A 229 23.32 8.57 -3.05
C ARG A 229 23.68 9.85 -3.80
N GLN A 230 24.57 10.67 -3.25
CA GLN A 230 24.99 11.91 -3.90
C GLN A 230 25.66 11.63 -5.25
N ASN A 231 26.59 10.68 -5.29
CA ASN A 231 27.27 10.26 -6.51
C ASN A 231 26.29 9.67 -7.53
N TYR A 232 25.35 8.84 -7.09
CA TYR A 232 24.30 8.30 -7.95
C TYR A 232 23.52 9.41 -8.64
N TRP A 233 23.04 10.42 -7.90
CA TRP A 233 22.25 11.49 -8.50
C TRP A 233 23.08 12.35 -9.46
N GLN A 234 24.36 12.58 -9.18
CA GLN A 234 25.25 13.25 -10.13
C GLN A 234 25.42 12.44 -11.42
N ASN A 235 25.67 11.13 -11.30
CA ASN A 235 25.74 10.23 -12.46
C ASN A 235 24.40 10.16 -13.21
N ARG A 236 23.27 10.25 -12.50
CA ARG A 236 21.94 10.30 -13.08
C ARG A 236 21.74 11.56 -13.91
N ALA A 237 22.32 12.69 -13.50
CA ALA A 237 22.34 13.93 -14.27
C ALA A 237 23.15 13.77 -15.57
N ASP A 238 24.34 13.16 -15.50
CA ASP A 238 25.17 12.87 -16.67
C ASP A 238 24.46 11.94 -17.66
N TYR A 239 23.78 10.91 -17.15
CA TYR A 239 22.96 10.01 -17.96
C TYR A 239 21.85 10.76 -18.72
N ASN A 240 21.14 11.69 -18.06
CA ASN A 240 20.12 12.52 -18.70
C ASN A 240 20.71 13.41 -19.81
N ASN A 241 21.85 14.04 -19.53
CA ASN A 241 22.51 14.95 -20.46
C ASN A 241 23.02 14.24 -21.73
N ASN A 242 23.36 12.96 -21.62
CA ASN A 242 23.87 12.14 -22.73
C ASN A 242 22.78 11.43 -23.54
N GLY A 243 21.50 11.83 -23.39
CA GLY A 243 20.41 11.30 -24.21
C GLY A 243 19.85 9.96 -23.72
N GLY A 244 20.12 9.57 -22.46
CA GLY A 244 19.52 8.38 -21.82
C GLY A 244 17.99 8.44 -21.62
N GLN A 245 17.31 9.38 -22.29
CA GLN A 245 15.86 9.54 -22.31
C GLN A 245 15.22 8.82 -23.52
N GLU A 246 15.99 8.21 -24.43
CA GLU A 246 15.45 7.47 -25.58
C GLU A 246 15.22 5.99 -25.25
N THR A 247 14.06 5.68 -24.64
CA THR A 247 13.28 4.44 -24.88
C THR A 247 11.83 4.66 -24.48
#